data_AF-A0A261Q4H2-F1
#
_entry.id   AF-A0A261Q4H2-F1
#
_cell.length_a   1.000
_cell.length_b   1.000
_cell.length_c   1.000
_cell.angle_alpha   90.00
_cell.angle_beta   90.00
_cell.angle_gamma   90.00
#
_symmetry.space_group_name_H-M   'P 1'
#
loop_
_entity.id
_entity.type
_entity.pdbx_description
1 polymer ?
#
loop_
_entity_poly.entity_id
_entity_poly.type
_entity_poly.pdbx_seq_one_letter_code
_entity_poly.pdbx_strand_id
1 'polypeptide(L)'
;MKRLILPFILFLLVCGSVRASQILIPMDESQKNHLKAYGLTYWVLKNYETEVEWLLNYRGGSFLFPENQKFQNELVIRGISYEVISDGQAQQIRQELQQPDVNMDVVKLQKAPKIAVYSPKVSQPWDDAVTLVLTYAEIPYETVYDDEVMSGKLPTYDWLHLHHED
;
A
#
# COMPACT_ATOMS: atom_id res chain seq x y z
N MET A 1 50.50 -13.99 3.46
CA MET A 1 49.53 -12.93 3.81
C MET A 1 49.42 -11.81 2.77
N LYS A 2 50.52 -11.26 2.20
CA LYS A 2 50.45 -10.18 1.19
C LYS A 2 49.80 -10.55 -0.16
N ARG A 3 49.73 -11.84 -0.51
CA ARG A 3 49.17 -12.33 -1.78
C ARG A 3 47.63 -12.24 -1.89
N LEU A 4 46.93 -12.05 -0.77
CA LEU A 4 45.47 -11.91 -0.72
C LEU A 4 45.00 -10.45 -0.77
N ILE A 5 45.91 -9.47 -0.68
CA ILE A 5 45.56 -8.05 -0.63
C ILE A 5 45.04 -7.56 -1.98
N LEU A 6 45.69 -7.96 -3.08
CA LEU A 6 45.30 -7.57 -4.44
C LEU A 6 43.90 -8.06 -4.84
N PRO A 7 43.53 -9.34 -4.65
CA PRO A 7 42.17 -9.80 -4.98
C PRO A 7 41.10 -9.19 -4.04
N PHE A 8 41.45 -8.85 -2.80
CA PHE A 8 40.54 -8.20 -1.86
C PHE A 8 40.24 -6.75 -2.26
N ILE A 9 41.24 -6.00 -2.72
CA ILE A 9 41.06 -4.64 -3.26
C ILE A 9 40.23 -4.67 -4.56
N LEU A 10 40.46 -5.67 -5.42
CA LEU A 10 39.67 -5.85 -6.65
C LEU A 10 38.21 -6.20 -6.33
N PHE A 11 37.96 -7.03 -5.31
CA PHE A 11 36.61 -7.34 -4.83
C PHE A 11 35.88 -6.09 -4.30
N LEU A 12 36.57 -5.25 -3.52
CA LEU A 12 36.01 -3.98 -3.00
C LEU A 12 35.69 -2.97 -4.11
N LEU A 13 36.45 -2.96 -5.20
CA LEU A 13 36.18 -2.10 -6.37
C LEU A 13 35.00 -2.58 -7.23
N VAL A 14 34.61 -3.86 -7.12
CA VAL A 14 33.48 -4.47 -7.84
C VAL A 14 32.17 -4.38 -7.02
N CYS A 15 32.25 -4.10 -5.73
CA CYS A 15 31.08 -3.72 -4.92
C CYS A 15 30.57 -2.34 -5.35
N GLY A 16 29.83 -2.30 -6.46
CA GLY A 16 29.10 -1.12 -6.89
C GLY A 16 28.14 -0.64 -5.79
N SER A 17 28.02 0.68 -5.66
CA SER A 17 27.05 1.30 -4.76
C SER A 17 25.64 0.97 -5.23
N VAL A 18 24.99 0.00 -4.59
CA VAL A 18 23.55 -0.22 -4.71
C VAL A 18 22.88 1.00 -4.08
N ARG A 19 22.32 1.87 -4.91
CA ARG A 19 21.46 2.95 -4.42
C ARG A 19 20.10 2.35 -4.17
N ALA A 20 19.72 2.30 -2.91
CA ALA A 20 18.36 1.97 -2.53
C ALA A 20 17.47 3.19 -2.78
N SER A 21 16.28 2.90 -3.28
CA SER A 21 15.29 3.84 -3.78
C SER A 21 13.92 3.34 -3.37
N GLN A 22 13.00 4.27 -3.26
CA GLN A 22 11.63 4.04 -2.84
C GLN A 22 10.70 4.50 -3.95
N ILE A 23 9.53 3.88 -4.00
CA ILE A 23 8.38 4.37 -4.76
C ILE A 23 7.52 5.17 -3.80
N LEU A 24 7.27 6.44 -4.14
CA LEU A 24 6.28 7.29 -3.51
C LEU A 24 5.06 7.37 -4.42
N ILE A 25 3.88 7.01 -3.90
CA ILE A 25 2.60 7.21 -4.55
C ILE A 25 1.95 8.43 -3.91
N PRO A 26 1.93 9.59 -4.58
CA PRO A 26 1.21 10.75 -4.07
C PRO A 26 -0.29 10.48 -4.07
N MET A 27 -0.99 11.03 -3.09
CA MET A 27 -2.46 10.91 -2.95
C MET A 27 -3.15 12.27 -2.95
N ASP A 28 -2.41 13.33 -3.27
CA ASP A 28 -2.92 14.68 -3.53
C ASP A 28 -3.57 14.78 -4.93
N GLU A 29 -3.86 15.99 -5.38
CA GLU A 29 -4.51 16.26 -6.68
C GLU A 29 -3.68 15.83 -7.89
N SER A 30 -2.38 15.54 -7.73
CA SER A 30 -1.52 15.07 -8.83
C SER A 30 -1.74 13.59 -9.19
N GLN A 31 -2.46 12.85 -8.34
CA GLN A 31 -2.74 11.44 -8.55
C GLN A 31 -3.84 11.24 -9.59
N LYS A 32 -3.53 10.45 -10.62
CA LYS A 32 -4.45 10.13 -11.72
C LYS A 32 -5.51 9.11 -11.33
N ASN A 33 -5.21 8.23 -10.37
CA ASN A 33 -6.15 7.19 -9.96
C ASN A 33 -5.97 6.77 -8.49
N HIS A 34 -6.61 7.52 -7.58
CA HIS A 34 -6.53 7.25 -6.13
C HIS A 34 -7.08 5.88 -5.75
N LEU A 35 -8.21 5.46 -6.32
CA LEU A 35 -8.83 4.19 -5.96
C LEU A 35 -7.96 3.00 -6.39
N LYS A 36 -7.36 3.06 -7.59
CA LYS A 36 -6.37 2.04 -8.00
C LYS A 36 -5.10 2.09 -7.16
N ALA A 37 -4.69 3.26 -6.63
CA ALA A 37 -3.55 3.36 -5.71
C ALA A 37 -3.78 2.61 -4.39
N TYR A 38 -4.97 2.71 -3.80
CA TYR A 38 -5.35 1.87 -2.66
C TYR A 38 -5.33 0.37 -3.03
N GLY A 39 -5.89 0.04 -4.19
CA GLY A 39 -5.87 -1.31 -4.74
C GLY A 39 -4.48 -1.93 -4.90
N LEU A 40 -3.57 -1.16 -5.49
CA LEU A 40 -2.18 -1.57 -5.65
C LEU A 40 -1.50 -1.74 -4.29
N THR A 41 -1.72 -0.82 -3.35
CA THR A 41 -1.14 -0.91 -2.00
C THR A 41 -1.62 -2.17 -1.29
N TYR A 42 -2.92 -2.48 -1.37
CA TYR A 42 -3.47 -3.75 -0.88
C TYR A 42 -2.80 -4.95 -1.57
N TRP A 43 -2.66 -4.91 -2.90
CA TRP A 43 -2.03 -5.97 -3.67
C TRP A 43 -0.55 -6.20 -3.29
N VAL A 44 0.19 -5.12 -2.99
CA VAL A 44 1.57 -5.21 -2.48
C VAL A 44 1.58 -5.93 -1.13
N LEU A 45 0.77 -5.45 -0.16
CA LEU A 45 0.68 -6.03 1.19
C LEU A 45 0.17 -7.49 1.20
N LYS A 46 -0.63 -7.87 0.20
CA LYS A 46 -1.23 -9.21 0.12
C LYS A 46 -0.29 -10.24 -0.46
N ASN A 47 0.48 -9.88 -1.47
CA ASN A 47 1.23 -10.82 -2.30
C ASN A 47 2.74 -10.82 -2.03
N TYR A 48 3.24 -9.86 -1.27
CA TYR A 48 4.67 -9.71 -0.98
C TYR A 48 4.89 -9.40 0.50
N GLU A 49 6.02 -9.84 1.02
CA GLU A 49 6.49 -9.49 2.37
C GLU A 49 7.16 -8.09 2.35
N THR A 50 6.42 -7.10 1.84
CA THR A 50 6.88 -5.71 1.72
C THR A 50 6.11 -4.83 2.70
N GLU A 51 6.82 -4.17 3.61
CA GLU A 51 6.24 -3.12 4.45
C GLU A 51 5.93 -1.89 3.60
N VAL A 52 4.72 -1.35 3.76
CA VAL A 52 4.30 -0.09 3.14
C VAL A 52 4.11 0.95 4.24
N GLU A 53 4.70 2.12 4.06
CA GLU A 53 4.48 3.28 4.92
C GLU A 53 3.30 4.08 4.36
N TRP A 54 2.27 4.29 5.17
CA TRP A 54 1.20 5.24 4.92
C TRP A 54 1.54 6.56 5.62
N LEU A 55 1.81 7.58 4.81
CA LEU A 55 2.27 8.89 5.24
C LEU A 55 1.04 9.78 5.49
N LEU A 56 0.50 9.75 6.71
CA LEU A 56 -0.73 10.45 7.10
C LEU A 56 -0.58 11.96 6.87
N ASN A 57 -1.57 12.54 6.19
CA ASN A 57 -1.66 13.97 5.83
C ASN A 57 -0.49 14.52 4.99
N TYR A 58 0.48 13.70 4.60
CA TYR A 58 1.51 14.07 3.65
C TYR A 58 1.03 13.80 2.23
N ARG A 59 0.93 14.87 1.43
CA ARG A 59 0.47 14.82 0.03
C ARG A 59 -0.78 13.93 -0.12
N GLY A 60 -1.81 14.22 0.68
CA GLY A 60 -3.10 13.52 0.65
C GLY A 60 -3.11 12.13 1.28
N GLY A 61 -2.09 11.74 2.06
CA GLY A 61 -2.02 10.40 2.66
C GLY A 61 -1.23 9.43 1.78
N SER A 62 -0.05 9.83 1.32
CA SER A 62 0.77 9.09 0.36
C SER A 62 1.21 7.71 0.84
N PHE A 63 1.55 6.83 -0.10
CA PHE A 63 2.17 5.54 0.20
C PHE A 63 3.64 5.54 -0.21
N LEU A 64 4.49 4.93 0.62
CA LEU A 64 5.91 4.81 0.38
C LEU A 64 6.37 3.36 0.63
N PHE A 65 7.10 2.77 -0.31
CA PHE A 65 7.65 1.43 -0.17
C PHE A 65 8.87 1.21 -1.07
N PRO A 66 9.70 0.18 -0.82
CA PRO A 66 10.90 -0.06 -1.61
C PRO A 66 10.63 -0.19 -3.11
N GLU A 67 11.52 0.38 -3.92
CA GLU A 67 11.41 0.30 -5.36
C GLU A 67 11.52 -1.15 -5.85
N ASN A 68 10.57 -1.56 -6.68
CA ASN A 68 10.60 -2.84 -7.36
C ASN A 68 10.03 -2.66 -8.78
N GLN A 69 10.74 -3.19 -9.78
CA GLN A 69 10.31 -3.10 -11.18
C GLN A 69 8.90 -3.65 -11.41
N LYS A 70 8.53 -4.73 -10.71
CA LYS A 70 7.20 -5.33 -10.80
C LYS A 70 6.11 -4.37 -10.32
N PHE A 71 6.38 -3.62 -9.24
CA PHE A 71 5.42 -2.66 -8.70
C PHE A 71 5.26 -1.46 -9.63
N GLN A 72 6.36 -0.97 -10.22
CA GLN A 72 6.30 0.10 -11.22
C GLN A 72 5.51 -0.31 -12.46
N ASN A 73 5.70 -1.52 -12.96
CA ASN A 73 4.95 -2.02 -14.10
C ASN A 73 3.44 -2.03 -13.80
N GLU A 74 3.04 -2.52 -12.62
CA GLU A 74 1.64 -2.51 -12.17
C GLU A 74 1.10 -1.09 -11.99
N LEU A 75 1.88 -0.16 -11.44
CA LEU A 75 1.52 1.26 -11.33
C LEU A 75 1.18 1.85 -12.70
N VAL A 76 2.02 1.60 -13.71
CA VAL A 76 1.81 2.06 -15.08
C VAL A 76 0.57 1.43 -15.69
N ILE A 77 0.42 0.10 -15.57
CA ILE A 77 -0.73 -0.64 -16.11
C ILE A 77 -2.06 -0.14 -15.52
N ARG A 78 -2.06 0.18 -14.22
CA ARG A 78 -3.24 0.66 -13.48
C ARG A 78 -3.46 2.18 -13.60
N GLY A 79 -2.57 2.90 -14.30
CA GLY A 79 -2.68 4.34 -14.52
C GLY A 79 -2.48 5.18 -13.26
N ILE A 80 -1.64 4.70 -12.32
CA ILE A 80 -1.36 5.36 -11.04
C ILE A 80 -0.11 6.24 -11.19
N SER A 81 -0.21 7.51 -10.76
CA SER A 81 0.95 8.41 -10.65
C SER A 81 1.88 7.94 -9.54
N TYR A 82 3.19 7.92 -9.79
CA TYR A 82 4.21 7.58 -8.80
C TYR A 82 5.52 8.32 -9.08
N GLU A 83 6.36 8.40 -8.05
CA GLU A 83 7.70 8.97 -8.10
C GLU A 83 8.71 7.94 -7.59
N VAL A 84 9.85 7.80 -8.26
CA VAL A 84 11.00 7.06 -7.72
C VAL A 84 11.90 8.06 -7.03
N ILE A 85 12.07 7.91 -5.72
CA ILE A 85 12.89 8.79 -4.90
C ILE A 85 14.04 8.02 -4.28
N SER A 86 15.14 8.70 -4.00
CA SER A 86 16.27 8.10 -3.27
C SER A 86 15.90 7.85 -1.81
N ASP A 87 16.58 6.91 -1.16
CA ASP A 87 16.44 6.70 0.29
C ASP A 87 16.74 7.97 1.11
N GLY A 88 17.64 8.84 0.62
CA GLY A 88 17.92 10.12 1.27
C GLY A 88 16.70 11.06 1.26
N GLN A 89 15.98 11.14 0.14
CA GLN A 89 14.74 11.91 0.04
C GLN A 89 13.63 11.29 0.89
N ALA A 90 13.48 9.96 0.87
CA ALA A 90 12.54 9.26 1.73
C ALA A 90 12.81 9.55 3.22
N GLN A 91 14.09 9.58 3.61
CA GLN A 91 14.46 9.91 4.99
C GLN A 91 14.15 11.37 5.37
N GLN A 92 14.32 12.31 4.43
CA GLN A 92 13.93 13.70 4.64
C GLN A 92 12.42 13.83 4.87
N ILE A 93 11.61 13.13 4.07
CA ILE A 93 10.15 13.06 4.25
C ILE A 93 9.83 12.52 5.64
N ARG A 94 10.41 11.38 6.05
CA ARG A 94 10.16 10.83 7.40
C ARG A 94 10.53 11.79 8.52
N GLN A 95 11.60 12.56 8.37
CA GLN A 95 12.01 13.58 9.35
C GLN A 95 11.01 14.74 9.44
N GLU A 96 10.44 15.16 8.32
CA GLU A 96 9.37 16.16 8.27
C GLU A 96 8.13 15.68 9.02
N LEU A 97 7.71 14.43 8.79
CA LEU A 97 6.51 13.84 9.41
C LEU A 97 6.63 13.67 10.93
N GLN A 98 7.85 13.63 11.47
CA GLN A 98 8.11 13.47 12.90
C GLN A 98 8.24 14.81 13.64
N GLN A 99 8.03 15.95 12.96
CA GLN A 99 8.10 17.25 13.61
C GLN A 99 6.94 17.41 14.62
N PRO A 100 7.19 17.86 15.87
CA PRO A 100 6.14 17.95 16.90
C PRO A 100 4.97 18.89 16.56
N ASP A 101 5.22 19.86 15.68
CA ASP A 101 4.29 20.95 15.37
C ASP A 101 3.50 20.70 14.06
N VAL A 102 3.66 19.54 13.42
CA VAL A 102 2.91 19.16 12.21
C VAL A 102 1.88 18.07 12.51
N ASN A 103 0.71 18.18 11.88
CA ASN A 103 -0.35 17.16 11.98
C ASN A 103 -0.13 16.05 10.93
N MET A 104 1.00 15.36 10.98
CA MET A 104 1.37 14.28 10.08
C MET A 104 1.97 13.11 10.88
N ASP A 105 1.96 11.91 10.30
CA ASP A 105 2.53 10.72 10.94
C ASP A 105 2.86 9.62 9.90
N VAL A 106 3.62 8.61 10.30
CA VAL A 106 3.94 7.43 9.49
C VAL A 106 3.33 6.18 10.12
N VAL A 107 2.34 5.60 9.44
CA VAL A 107 1.75 4.31 9.83
C VAL A 107 2.36 3.20 8.97
N LYS A 108 2.96 2.20 9.62
CA LYS A 108 3.52 1.02 8.93
C LYS A 108 2.44 -0.04 8.73
N LEU A 109 2.25 -0.43 7.47
CA LEU A 109 1.33 -1.47 7.04
C LEU A 109 2.14 -2.72 6.66
N GLN A 110 1.80 -3.86 7.25
CA GLN A 110 2.54 -5.11 7.07
C GLN A 110 1.68 -6.25 6.52
N LYS A 111 0.35 -6.13 6.58
CA LYS A 111 -0.57 -7.18 6.15
C LYS A 111 -1.83 -6.58 5.54
N ALA A 112 -2.27 -7.16 4.44
CA ALA A 112 -3.55 -6.83 3.82
C ALA A 112 -4.73 -7.35 4.68
N PRO A 113 -5.72 -6.49 5.02
CA PRO A 113 -6.86 -6.87 5.85
C PRO A 113 -7.83 -7.78 5.09
N LYS A 114 -8.47 -8.73 5.79
CA LYS A 114 -9.62 -9.46 5.26
C LYS A 114 -10.89 -8.65 5.51
N ILE A 115 -11.59 -8.28 4.44
CA ILE A 115 -12.74 -7.37 4.49
C ILE A 115 -14.04 -8.18 4.33
N ALA A 116 -15.00 -7.93 5.21
CA ALA A 116 -16.40 -8.36 5.06
C ALA A 116 -17.30 -7.16 4.73
N VAL A 117 -18.28 -7.39 3.87
CA VAL A 117 -19.39 -6.46 3.62
C VAL A 117 -20.68 -7.14 4.08
N TYR A 118 -21.34 -6.58 5.08
CA TYR A 118 -22.67 -7.04 5.46
C TYR A 118 -23.70 -6.43 4.51
N SER A 119 -24.38 -7.25 3.70
CA SER A 119 -25.38 -6.81 2.73
C SER A 119 -26.37 -7.95 2.40
N PRO A 120 -27.67 -7.65 2.13
CA PRO A 120 -28.61 -8.65 1.64
C PRO A 120 -28.13 -9.37 0.38
N LYS A 121 -28.42 -10.68 0.27
CA LYS A 121 -27.99 -11.53 -0.87
C LYS A 121 -28.58 -11.12 -2.22
N VAL A 122 -29.52 -10.18 -2.25
CA VAL A 122 -30.28 -9.73 -3.43
C VAL A 122 -30.01 -8.27 -3.83
N SER A 123 -29.05 -7.58 -3.18
CA SER A 123 -28.70 -6.19 -3.50
C SER A 123 -28.11 -6.05 -4.91
N GLN A 124 -28.43 -4.96 -5.62
CA GLN A 124 -27.77 -4.68 -6.90
C GLN A 124 -26.34 -4.17 -6.67
N PRO A 125 -25.40 -4.42 -7.61
CA PRO A 125 -24.00 -4.03 -7.43
C PRO A 125 -23.76 -2.52 -7.29
N TRP A 126 -24.71 -1.67 -7.70
CA TRP A 126 -24.59 -0.21 -7.60
C TRP A 126 -25.24 0.38 -6.34
N ASP A 127 -25.92 -0.45 -5.54
CA ASP A 127 -26.63 0.01 -4.35
C ASP A 127 -25.64 0.36 -3.21
N ASP A 128 -24.44 -0.26 -3.20
CA ASP A 128 -23.38 0.04 -2.23
C ASP A 128 -22.14 0.67 -2.88
N ALA A 129 -21.95 1.97 -2.65
CA ALA A 129 -20.79 2.72 -3.09
C ALA A 129 -19.45 2.11 -2.60
N VAL A 130 -19.42 1.49 -1.42
CA VAL A 130 -18.21 0.86 -0.91
C VAL A 130 -17.86 -0.38 -1.73
N THR A 131 -18.83 -1.24 -2.05
CA THR A 131 -18.57 -2.39 -2.93
C THR A 131 -18.13 -1.97 -4.34
N LEU A 132 -18.69 -0.89 -4.89
CA LEU A 132 -18.25 -0.31 -6.16
C LEU A 132 -16.79 0.13 -6.09
N VAL A 133 -16.41 0.85 -5.04
CA VAL A 133 -15.05 1.33 -4.84
C VAL A 133 -14.07 0.18 -4.63
N LEU A 134 -14.40 -0.81 -3.79
CA LEU A 134 -13.57 -1.99 -3.56
C LEU A 134 -13.38 -2.79 -4.86
N THR A 135 -14.45 -2.99 -5.62
CA THR A 135 -14.41 -3.67 -6.92
C THR A 135 -13.54 -2.90 -7.91
N TYR A 136 -13.72 -1.58 -8.02
CA TYR A 136 -12.91 -0.74 -8.90
C TYR A 136 -11.43 -0.74 -8.48
N ALA A 137 -11.14 -0.71 -7.18
CA ALA A 137 -9.80 -0.82 -6.63
C ALA A 137 -9.22 -2.24 -6.75
N GLU A 138 -10.00 -3.25 -7.13
CA GLU A 138 -9.60 -4.67 -7.13
C GLU A 138 -9.22 -5.20 -5.73
N ILE A 139 -9.86 -4.66 -4.69
CA ILE A 139 -9.70 -5.13 -3.31
C ILE A 139 -10.77 -6.20 -3.05
N PRO A 140 -10.38 -7.46 -2.80
CA PRO A 140 -11.34 -8.54 -2.55
C PRO A 140 -12.02 -8.36 -1.19
N TYR A 141 -13.31 -8.62 -1.17
CA TYR A 141 -14.14 -8.64 0.03
C TYR A 141 -15.08 -9.85 -0.02
N GLU A 142 -15.65 -10.21 1.12
CA GLU A 142 -16.65 -11.26 1.23
C GLU A 142 -17.98 -10.69 1.71
N THR A 143 -19.05 -10.93 0.96
CA THR A 143 -20.39 -10.55 1.41
C THR A 143 -20.89 -11.52 2.47
N VAL A 144 -21.37 -10.99 3.59
CA VAL A 144 -21.97 -11.75 4.69
C VAL A 144 -23.38 -11.21 4.98
N TYR A 145 -24.26 -12.06 5.50
CA TYR A 145 -25.58 -11.66 5.97
C TYR A 145 -25.92 -12.40 7.27
N ASP A 146 -27.19 -12.39 7.68
CA ASP A 146 -27.65 -12.90 8.97
C ASP A 146 -27.16 -14.33 9.28
N ASP A 147 -27.26 -15.27 8.34
CA ASP A 147 -26.83 -16.66 8.56
C ASP A 147 -25.33 -16.76 8.89
N GLU A 148 -24.49 -16.02 8.15
CA GLU A 148 -23.04 -16.01 8.36
C GLU A 148 -22.65 -15.28 9.65
N VAL A 149 -23.39 -14.23 10.03
CA VAL A 149 -23.18 -13.51 11.29
C VAL A 149 -23.57 -14.38 12.49
N MET A 150 -24.77 -14.99 12.43
CA MET A 150 -25.31 -15.84 13.49
C MET A 150 -24.52 -17.13 13.69
N SER A 151 -23.84 -17.61 12.65
CA SER A 151 -22.88 -18.72 12.75
C SER A 151 -21.49 -18.33 13.29
N GLY A 152 -21.29 -17.05 13.64
CA GLY A 152 -20.06 -16.58 14.30
C GLY A 152 -18.89 -16.36 13.35
N LYS A 153 -19.13 -16.05 12.07
CA LYS A 153 -18.08 -15.87 11.06
C LYS A 153 -17.31 -14.55 11.17
N LEU A 154 -17.88 -13.53 11.82
CA LEU A 154 -17.33 -12.17 11.90
C LEU A 154 -15.91 -12.07 12.47
N PRO A 155 -15.50 -12.79 13.53
CA PRO A 155 -14.15 -12.73 14.07
C PRO A 155 -13.04 -13.19 13.10
N THR A 156 -13.40 -13.74 11.93
CA THR A 156 -12.44 -14.15 10.91
C THR A 156 -12.02 -13.00 9.98
N TYR A 157 -12.64 -11.82 10.10
CA TYR A 157 -12.36 -10.63 9.29
C TYR A 157 -11.67 -9.55 10.11
N ASP A 158 -10.84 -8.75 9.46
CA ASP A 158 -10.14 -7.62 10.06
C ASP A 158 -10.99 -6.34 9.99
N TRP A 159 -11.85 -6.23 8.97
CA TRP A 159 -12.72 -5.08 8.73
C TRP A 159 -14.12 -5.51 8.32
N LEU A 160 -15.13 -4.77 8.79
CA LEU A 160 -16.54 -4.97 8.45
C LEU A 160 -17.13 -3.65 7.97
N HIS A 161 -17.65 -3.64 6.74
CA HIS A 161 -18.54 -2.59 6.24
C HIS A 161 -19.98 -3.05 6.45
N LEU A 162 -20.83 -2.16 6.97
CA LEU A 162 -22.26 -2.41 7.12
C LEU A 162 -22.98 -1.63 6.02
N HIS A 163 -23.41 -2.34 4.98
CA HIS A 163 -24.35 -1.77 4.03
C HIS A 163 -25.76 -1.93 4.61
N HIS A 164 -26.31 -0.80 5.05
CA HIS A 164 -27.70 -0.69 5.43
C HIS A 164 -28.37 0.18 4.37
N GLU A 165 -29.27 -0.39 3.58
CA GLU A 165 -30.30 0.42 2.94
C GLU A 165 -31.26 0.85 4.05
N ASP A 166 -31.50 2.16 4.21
CA ASP A 166 -32.46 2.71 5.18
C ASP A 166 -33.84 2.00 5.15
#